data_AF-A0A517QNP0-F1
#
_entry.id   AF-A0A517QNP0-F1
#
_cell.length_a   1.000
_cell.length_b   1.000
_cell.length_c   1.000
_cell.angle_alpha   90.00
_cell.angle_beta   90.00
_cell.angle_gamma   90.00
#
_symmetry.space_group_name_H-M   'P 1'
#
loop_
_entity.id
_entity.type
_entity.pdbx_description
1 polymer ?
#
loop_
_entity_poly.entity_id
_entity_poly.type
_entity_poly.pdbx_seq_one_letter_code
_entity_poly.pdbx_strand_id
1 'polypeptide(L)'
;MQHDDQKQFDSSSTSSEPLHGADEGWGQCNSGEILGMLNTVRAKRRRKQLAEAAAVGGSLILLFAVTLWAIPSGLPPHQGRPGQRRSIACQEVFDRAEDFVAGNLSALIAGRLEEHLARCPRCKHHVEHLRANVESNQVVPPVLLNTSAEPCHLSQQTASDLPSTMTLVSR
;
A
#
# COMPACT_ATOMS: atom_id res chain seq x y z
N MET A 1 8.90 32.32 -22.95
CA MET A 1 9.36 32.93 -24.20
C MET A 1 8.84 32.07 -25.35
N GLN A 2 7.63 32.36 -25.81
CA GLN A 2 7.08 31.81 -27.06
C GLN A 2 6.51 33.02 -27.79
N HIS A 3 7.22 33.35 -28.86
CA HIS A 3 6.94 34.37 -29.84
C HIS A 3 6.21 33.71 -31.02
N ASP A 4 5.53 34.53 -31.83
CA ASP A 4 5.02 34.22 -33.18
C ASP A 4 3.64 33.50 -33.21
N ASP A 5 2.63 33.88 -33.98
CA ASP A 5 2.51 34.73 -35.16
C ASP A 5 1.10 35.36 -35.19
N GLN A 6 1.00 36.68 -35.06
CA GLN A 6 -0.25 37.40 -35.29
C GLN A 6 -0.35 37.71 -36.78
N LYS A 7 -0.89 36.75 -37.53
CA LYS A 7 -1.07 36.85 -38.97
C LYS A 7 -2.18 37.86 -39.30
N GLN A 8 -1.73 39.03 -39.70
CA GLN A 8 -2.49 40.14 -40.27
C GLN A 8 -3.32 39.64 -41.47
N PHE A 9 -4.64 39.64 -41.33
CA PHE A 9 -5.57 39.34 -42.43
C PHE A 9 -5.89 40.65 -43.12
N ASP A 10 -5.21 40.91 -44.24
CA ASP A 10 -5.54 42.04 -45.10
C ASP A 10 -6.89 41.78 -45.77
N SER A 11 -7.89 42.51 -45.29
CA SER A 11 -9.21 42.65 -45.89
C SER A 11 -9.08 43.34 -47.24
N SER A 12 -8.78 42.57 -48.28
CA SER A 12 -8.90 43.01 -49.67
C SER A 12 -10.37 42.95 -50.09
N SER A 13 -11.01 44.11 -50.02
CA SER A 13 -12.33 44.42 -50.58
C SER A 13 -12.38 44.03 -52.06
N THR A 14 -12.93 42.85 -52.35
CA THR A 14 -13.14 42.40 -53.73
C THR A 14 -14.48 42.96 -54.20
N SER A 15 -14.38 43.98 -55.06
CA SER A 15 -15.48 44.62 -55.78
C SER A 15 -16.34 43.58 -56.49
N SER A 16 -17.64 43.60 -56.21
CA SER A 16 -18.65 42.75 -56.82
C SER A 16 -19.12 43.35 -58.15
N GLU A 17 -18.63 42.85 -59.28
CA GLU A 17 -19.30 42.98 -60.58
C GLU A 17 -20.34 41.85 -60.74
N PRO A 18 -21.58 42.15 -61.15
CA PRO A 18 -22.58 41.13 -61.44
C PRO A 18 -22.35 40.56 -62.85
N LEU A 19 -21.56 39.48 -62.95
CA LEU A 19 -21.46 38.70 -64.18
C LEU A 19 -22.69 37.80 -64.32
N HIS A 20 -23.61 38.28 -65.14
CA HIS A 20 -24.75 37.57 -65.70
C HIS A 20 -24.21 36.61 -66.79
N GLY A 21 -24.36 35.29 -66.58
CA GLY A 21 -24.11 34.27 -67.58
C GLY A 21 -23.09 33.20 -67.16
N ALA A 22 -23.55 32.14 -66.47
CA ALA A 22 -22.91 30.81 -66.46
C ALA A 22 -23.76 29.79 -65.67
N ASP A 23 -25.06 29.69 -65.97
CA ASP A 23 -25.99 28.78 -65.29
C ASP A 23 -26.01 27.39 -65.97
N GLU A 24 -25.33 27.21 -67.11
CA GLU A 24 -25.47 26.05 -67.99
C GLU A 24 -24.57 24.84 -67.64
N GLY A 25 -23.90 24.85 -66.48
CA GLY A 25 -22.91 23.81 -66.14
C GLY A 25 -22.95 23.26 -64.72
N TRP A 26 -23.79 23.80 -63.83
CA TRP A 26 -23.90 23.30 -62.46
C TRP A 26 -24.84 22.09 -62.42
N GLY A 27 -24.28 20.91 -62.63
CA GLY A 27 -24.99 19.65 -62.47
C GLY A 27 -25.63 19.54 -61.08
N GLN A 28 -26.80 18.90 -61.00
CA GLN A 28 -27.51 18.65 -59.75
C GLN A 28 -26.60 17.91 -58.77
N CYS A 29 -26.15 18.62 -57.75
CA CYS A 29 -25.31 18.03 -56.72
C CYS A 29 -26.18 17.12 -55.86
N ASN A 30 -25.94 15.80 -55.92
CA ASN A 30 -26.68 14.84 -55.10
C ASN A 30 -26.48 15.20 -53.63
N SER A 31 -27.59 15.49 -52.96
CA SER A 31 -27.60 15.86 -51.55
C SER A 31 -27.02 14.72 -50.71
N GLY A 32 -25.85 14.95 -50.11
CA GLY A 32 -25.16 13.99 -49.25
C GLY A 32 -23.74 13.61 -49.68
N GLU A 33 -23.35 13.82 -50.93
CA GLU A 33 -22.01 13.46 -51.41
C GLU A 33 -20.90 14.31 -50.76
N ILE A 34 -21.16 15.61 -50.62
CA ILE A 34 -20.25 16.55 -49.94
C ILE A 34 -20.08 16.18 -48.46
N LEU A 35 -21.15 15.75 -47.78
CA LEU A 35 -21.06 15.28 -46.39
C LEU A 35 -20.26 13.97 -46.29
N GLY A 36 -20.40 13.07 -47.27
CA GLY A 36 -19.60 11.85 -47.36
C GLY A 36 -18.11 12.15 -47.46
N MET A 37 -17.72 13.08 -48.32
CA MET A 37 -16.33 13.49 -48.50
C MET A 37 -15.77 14.21 -47.26
N LEU A 38 -16.57 15.03 -46.57
CA LEU A 38 -16.16 15.65 -45.30
C LEU A 38 -15.95 14.62 -44.19
N ASN A 39 -16.79 13.58 -44.12
CA ASN A 39 -16.66 12.53 -43.13
C ASN A 39 -15.40 11.68 -43.33
N THR A 40 -15.02 11.38 -44.59
CA THR A 40 -13.79 10.64 -44.87
C THR A 40 -12.54 11.44 -44.51
N VAL A 41 -12.51 12.74 -44.81
CA VAL A 41 -11.40 13.63 -44.44
C VAL A 41 -11.27 13.76 -42.91
N ARG A 42 -12.40 13.94 -42.20
CA ARG A 42 -12.40 14.01 -40.72
C ARG A 42 -11.94 12.70 -40.09
N ALA A 43 -12.37 11.55 -40.60
CA ALA A 43 -11.93 10.24 -40.11
C ALA A 43 -10.41 10.04 -40.29
N LYS A 44 -9.86 10.46 -41.43
CA LYS A 44 -8.41 10.38 -41.71
C LYS A 44 -7.59 11.27 -40.77
N ARG A 45 -8.11 12.45 -40.41
CA ARG A 45 -7.45 13.38 -39.47
C ARG A 45 -7.42 12.84 -38.04
N ARG A 46 -8.52 12.24 -37.57
CA ARG A 46 -8.58 11.59 -36.25
C ARG A 46 -7.60 10.42 -36.11
N ARG A 47 -7.43 9.60 -37.15
CA ARG A 47 -6.46 8.49 -37.12
C ARG A 47 -5.01 8.95 -36.96
N LYS A 48 -4.63 10.07 -37.60
CA LYS A 48 -3.28 10.65 -37.43
C LYS A 48 -3.06 11.18 -36.01
N GLN A 49 -4.04 11.89 -35.45
CA GLN A 49 -3.96 12.40 -34.08
C GLN A 49 -3.91 11.27 -33.03
N LEU A 50 -4.66 10.19 -33.24
CA LEU A 50 -4.62 9.03 -32.35
C LEU A 50 -3.31 8.23 -32.47
N ALA A 51 -2.70 8.16 -33.66
CA ALA A 51 -1.41 7.49 -33.85
C ALA A 51 -0.28 8.20 -33.08
N GLU A 52 -0.27 9.53 -33.09
CA GLU A 52 0.72 10.33 -32.35
C GLU A 52 0.49 10.24 -30.83
N ALA A 53 -0.76 10.27 -30.37
CA ALA A 53 -1.09 10.13 -28.95
C ALA A 53 -0.78 8.72 -28.39
N ALA A 54 -0.91 7.67 -29.22
CA ALA A 54 -0.64 6.29 -28.80
C ALA A 54 0.84 6.03 -28.52
N ALA A 55 1.75 6.69 -29.23
CA ALA A 55 3.19 6.49 -29.04
C ALA A 55 3.67 6.99 -27.66
N VAL A 56 3.16 8.13 -27.19
CA VAL A 56 3.51 8.70 -25.88
C VAL A 56 2.78 8.00 -24.74
N GLY A 57 1.50 7.66 -24.93
CA GLY A 57 0.72 6.94 -23.92
C GLY A 57 1.19 5.51 -23.66
N GLY A 58 1.64 4.81 -24.72
CA GLY A 58 2.11 3.43 -24.61
C GLY A 58 3.37 3.26 -23.77
N SER A 59 4.32 4.21 -23.85
CA SER A 59 5.57 4.12 -23.09
C SER A 59 5.35 4.29 -21.59
N LEU A 60 4.44 5.19 -21.18
CA LEU A 60 4.09 5.39 -19.77
C LEU A 60 3.47 4.14 -19.16
N ILE A 61 2.55 3.48 -19.88
CA ILE A 61 1.92 2.24 -19.39
C ILE A 61 2.95 1.13 -19.24
N LEU A 62 3.88 0.98 -20.19
CA LEU A 62 4.98 0.01 -20.10
C LEU A 62 5.90 0.30 -18.91
N LEU A 63 6.27 1.57 -18.68
CA LEU A 63 7.09 1.96 -17.53
C LEU A 63 6.39 1.66 -16.20
N PHE A 64 5.09 1.93 -16.09
CA PHE A 64 4.30 1.59 -14.90
C PHE A 64 4.20 0.08 -14.70
N ALA A 65 3.96 -0.69 -15.76
CA ALA A 65 3.88 -2.14 -15.66
C ALA A 65 5.22 -2.77 -15.25
N VAL A 66 6.35 -2.30 -15.81
CA VAL A 66 7.69 -2.78 -15.46
C VAL A 66 8.06 -2.40 -14.03
N THR A 67 7.77 -1.17 -13.61
CA THR A 67 8.02 -0.73 -12.23
C THR A 67 7.17 -1.50 -11.22
N LEU A 68 5.88 -1.70 -11.48
CA LEU A 68 5.00 -2.50 -10.62
C LEU A 68 5.42 -3.98 -10.55
N TRP A 69 5.99 -4.54 -11.62
CA TRP A 69 6.48 -5.91 -11.64
C TRP A 69 7.86 -6.06 -10.97
N ALA A 70 8.74 -5.08 -11.14
CA ALA A 70 10.10 -5.10 -10.59
C ALA A 70 10.17 -4.69 -9.11
N ILE A 71 9.15 -4.01 -8.58
CA ILE A 71 9.05 -3.76 -7.14
C ILE A 71 8.62 -5.10 -6.50
N PRO A 72 9.51 -5.78 -5.73
CA PRO A 72 9.07 -6.90 -4.92
C PRO A 72 7.92 -6.38 -4.05
N SER A 73 6.82 -7.11 -3.99
CA SER A 73 5.55 -6.73 -3.34
C SER A 73 5.63 -6.52 -1.82
N GLY A 74 6.74 -5.98 -1.31
CA GLY A 74 6.92 -5.41 0.01
C GLY A 74 6.38 -3.98 0.13
N LEU A 75 5.36 -3.61 -0.66
CA LEU A 75 4.48 -2.52 -0.24
C LEU A 75 3.97 -2.93 1.16
N PRO A 76 4.27 -2.15 2.21
CA PRO A 76 3.87 -2.50 3.55
C PRO A 76 2.35 -2.69 3.53
N PRO A 77 1.83 -3.86 3.95
CA PRO A 77 0.40 -4.11 3.91
C PRO A 77 -0.26 -2.99 4.68
N HIS A 78 -1.16 -2.28 4.00
CA HIS A 78 -2.03 -1.27 4.60
C HIS A 78 -2.40 -1.70 6.02
N GLN A 79 -1.87 -0.97 7.01
CA GLN A 79 -2.34 -1.00 8.39
C GLN A 79 -3.79 -0.55 8.35
N GLY A 80 -4.67 -1.49 8.05
CA GLY A 80 -6.07 -1.19 7.89
C GLY A 80 -6.70 -1.02 9.26
N ARG A 81 -7.49 0.05 9.33
CA ARG A 81 -8.66 0.27 10.18
C ARG A 81 -8.63 -0.37 11.57
N PRO A 82 -8.52 0.45 12.64
CA PRO A 82 -8.75 -0.04 14.00
C PRO A 82 -10.20 -0.53 14.11
N GLY A 83 -10.38 -1.83 14.35
CA GLY A 83 -11.71 -2.40 14.63
C GLY A 83 -11.92 -3.85 14.19
N GLN A 84 -11.17 -4.34 13.20
CA GLN A 84 -11.27 -5.74 12.81
C GLN A 84 -10.23 -6.54 13.60
N ARG A 85 -10.69 -7.52 14.39
CA ARG A 85 -9.84 -8.46 15.14
C ARG A 85 -8.97 -9.24 14.14
N ARG A 86 -7.87 -8.65 13.71
CA ARG A 86 -6.93 -9.27 12.77
C ARG A 86 -6.27 -10.43 13.47
N SER A 87 -6.51 -11.64 12.94
CA SER A 87 -5.68 -12.80 13.22
C SER A 87 -4.23 -12.43 12.97
N ILE A 88 -3.35 -12.74 13.92
CA ILE A 88 -1.93 -12.44 13.79
C ILE A 88 -1.34 -13.20 12.60
N ALA A 89 -0.45 -12.54 11.82
CA ALA A 89 0.21 -13.17 10.69
C ALA A 89 1.31 -14.13 11.14
N CYS A 90 1.62 -15.17 10.36
CA CYS A 90 2.67 -16.13 10.71
C CYS A 90 4.03 -15.43 10.94
N GLN A 91 4.38 -14.44 10.11
CA GLN A 91 5.63 -13.69 10.25
C GLN A 91 5.73 -13.02 11.62
N GLU A 92 4.67 -12.36 12.08
CA GLU A 92 4.62 -11.70 13.38
C GLU A 92 4.70 -12.71 14.55
N VAL A 93 4.26 -13.94 14.34
CA VAL A 93 4.47 -15.04 15.31
C VAL A 93 5.94 -15.44 15.37
N PHE A 94 6.63 -15.56 14.24
CA PHE A 94 8.08 -15.84 14.21
C PHE A 94 8.87 -14.74 14.92
N ASP A 95 8.57 -13.48 14.62
CA ASP A 95 9.28 -12.33 15.18
C ASP A 95 9.08 -12.21 16.70
N ARG A 96 8.00 -12.77 17.26
CA ARG A 96 7.68 -12.73 18.70
C ARG A 96 7.78 -14.09 19.41
N ALA A 97 8.25 -15.13 18.73
CA ALA A 97 8.26 -16.48 19.29
C ALA A 97 9.21 -16.61 20.48
N GLU A 98 10.36 -15.94 20.44
CA GLU A 98 11.35 -15.95 21.53
C GLU A 98 10.81 -15.28 22.79
N ASP A 99 10.25 -14.07 22.66
CA ASP A 99 9.58 -13.37 23.76
C ASP A 99 8.44 -14.20 24.37
N PHE A 100 7.74 -14.99 23.54
CA PHE A 100 6.62 -15.81 23.97
C PHE A 100 7.09 -16.98 24.83
N VAL A 101 8.18 -17.62 24.44
CA VAL A 101 8.82 -18.68 25.23
C VAL A 101 9.44 -18.10 26.51
N ALA A 102 9.99 -16.89 26.45
CA ALA A 102 10.54 -16.19 27.61
C ALA A 102 9.47 -15.65 28.58
N GLY A 103 8.18 -15.64 28.19
CA GLY A 103 7.09 -15.08 29.00
C GLY A 103 7.07 -13.55 29.07
N ASN A 104 7.74 -12.86 28.14
CA ASN A 104 7.88 -11.40 28.14
C ASN A 104 6.77 -10.67 27.35
N LEU A 105 5.79 -11.39 26.77
CA LEU A 105 4.67 -10.75 26.08
C LEU A 105 3.56 -10.30 27.00
N SER A 106 2.90 -9.19 26.62
CA SER A 106 1.62 -8.81 27.21
C SER A 106 0.55 -9.89 26.99
N ALA A 107 -0.33 -10.07 27.97
CA ALA A 107 -1.40 -11.07 27.96
C ALA A 107 -2.29 -10.97 26.69
N LEU A 108 -2.53 -9.75 26.19
CA LEU A 108 -3.32 -9.53 24.99
C LEU A 108 -2.67 -10.14 23.74
N ILE A 109 -1.35 -9.99 23.58
CA ILE A 109 -0.63 -10.52 22.42
C ILE A 109 -0.42 -12.03 22.59
N ALA A 110 -0.11 -12.49 23.81
CA ALA A 110 0.01 -13.91 24.12
C ALA A 110 -1.27 -14.68 23.73
N GLY A 111 -2.46 -14.19 24.10
CA GLY A 111 -3.73 -14.82 23.71
C GLY A 111 -3.96 -14.89 22.20
N ARG A 112 -3.52 -13.87 21.44
CA ARG A 112 -3.59 -13.93 19.96
C ARG A 112 -2.61 -14.93 19.36
N LEU A 113 -1.43 -15.05 19.94
CA LEU A 113 -0.44 -16.06 19.55
C LEU A 113 -0.99 -17.45 19.81
N GLU A 114 -1.53 -17.71 21.00
CA GLU A 114 -2.15 -18.99 21.37
C GLU A 114 -3.28 -19.37 20.41
N GLU A 115 -4.17 -18.42 20.09
CA GLU A 115 -5.24 -18.62 19.11
C GLU A 115 -4.69 -19.01 17.71
N HIS A 116 -3.58 -18.42 17.29
CA HIS A 116 -2.92 -18.76 16.03
C HIS A 116 -2.22 -20.12 16.08
N LEU A 117 -1.49 -20.43 17.16
CA LEU A 117 -0.81 -21.70 17.36
C LEU A 117 -1.79 -22.88 17.41
N ALA A 118 -3.03 -22.64 17.87
CA ALA A 118 -4.11 -23.62 17.81
C ALA A 118 -4.54 -23.98 16.38
N ARG A 119 -4.34 -23.07 15.41
CA ARG A 119 -4.76 -23.25 14.00
C ARG A 119 -3.62 -23.58 13.05
N CYS A 120 -2.39 -23.19 13.39
CA CYS A 120 -1.23 -23.27 12.49
C CYS A 120 -0.17 -24.25 13.02
N PRO A 121 -0.10 -25.49 12.50
CA PRO A 121 0.84 -26.51 12.97
C PRO A 121 2.30 -26.13 12.71
N ARG A 122 2.58 -25.36 11.64
CA ARG A 122 3.94 -24.89 11.32
C ARG A 122 4.49 -23.95 12.40
N CYS A 123 3.69 -22.98 12.83
CA CYS A 123 4.08 -22.06 13.90
C CYS A 123 4.18 -22.78 15.25
N LYS A 124 3.28 -23.74 15.51
CA LYS A 124 3.34 -24.60 16.70
C LYS A 124 4.67 -25.35 16.80
N HIS A 125 5.07 -26.05 15.74
CA HIS A 125 6.35 -26.78 15.71
C HIS A 125 7.55 -25.85 15.92
N HIS A 126 7.52 -24.63 15.37
CA HIS A 126 8.60 -23.68 15.56
C HIS A 126 8.74 -23.24 17.03
N VAL A 127 7.63 -22.92 17.70
CA VAL A 127 7.63 -22.55 19.12
C VAL A 127 8.08 -23.74 20.00
N GLU A 128 7.67 -24.96 19.68
CA GLU A 128 8.11 -26.17 20.38
C GLU A 128 9.63 -26.37 20.25
N HIS A 129 10.19 -26.16 19.06
CA HIS A 129 11.64 -26.22 18.84
C HIS A 129 12.40 -25.16 19.66
N LEU A 130 11.88 -23.94 19.74
CA LEU A 130 12.47 -22.89 20.58
C LEU A 130 12.43 -23.26 22.07
N ARG A 131 11.33 -23.85 22.56
CA ARG A 131 11.24 -24.33 23.95
C ARG A 131 12.28 -25.40 24.26
N ALA A 132 12.43 -26.38 23.37
CA ALA A 132 13.45 -27.43 23.53
C ALA A 132 14.87 -26.85 23.58
N ASN A 133 15.16 -25.83 22.75
CA ASN A 133 16.45 -25.16 22.77
C ASN A 133 16.70 -24.42 24.08
N VAL A 134 15.71 -23.71 24.63
CA VAL A 134 15.83 -23.00 25.91
C VAL A 134 16.10 -23.99 27.04
N GLU A 135 15.39 -25.11 27.08
CA GLU A 135 15.59 -26.14 28.11
C GLU A 135 16.99 -26.79 28.02
N SER A 136 17.47 -27.05 26.81
CA SER A 136 18.84 -27.58 26.61
C SER A 136 19.94 -26.59 27.03
N ASN A 137 19.68 -25.29 26.91
CA ASN A 137 20.64 -24.24 27.23
C ASN A 137 20.55 -23.78 28.69
N GLN A 138 19.48 -24.13 29.40
CA GLN A 138 19.28 -23.87 30.82
C GLN A 138 19.94 -24.94 31.71
N VAL A 139 20.82 -25.79 31.16
CA VAL A 139 21.79 -26.55 31.97
C VAL A 139 22.81 -25.55 32.52
N VAL A 140 22.37 -24.79 33.53
CA VAL A 140 23.24 -24.14 34.47
C VAL A 140 24.12 -25.26 35.01
N PRO A 141 25.45 -25.20 34.87
CA PRO A 141 26.33 -26.18 35.50
C PRO A 141 25.90 -26.27 36.96
N PRO A 142 25.85 -27.46 37.58
CA PRO A 142 25.42 -27.61 38.95
C PRO A 142 26.19 -26.59 39.77
N VAL A 143 25.49 -25.53 40.18
CA VAL A 143 26.00 -24.58 41.16
C VAL A 143 26.14 -25.46 42.37
N LEU A 144 27.37 -25.92 42.61
CA LEU A 144 27.71 -26.65 43.80
C LEU A 144 27.26 -25.74 44.93
N LEU A 145 26.15 -26.16 45.55
CA LEU A 145 25.61 -25.65 46.79
C LEU A 145 26.74 -25.72 47.80
N ASN A 146 27.57 -24.67 47.82
CA ASN A 146 28.50 -24.41 48.90
C ASN A 146 27.62 -23.84 50.01
N THR A 147 26.97 -24.76 50.72
CA THR A 147 26.33 -24.54 51.99
C THR A 147 27.43 -24.26 53.02
N SER A 148 28.05 -23.09 52.96
CA SER A 148 28.71 -22.57 54.16
C SER A 148 27.60 -22.02 55.04
N ALA A 149 27.29 -22.77 56.09
CA ALA A 149 26.41 -22.38 57.17
C ALA A 149 26.73 -20.95 57.64
N GLU A 150 25.87 -19.99 57.27
CA GLU A 150 25.81 -18.70 57.97
C GLU A 150 24.62 -18.76 58.94
N PRO A 151 24.86 -18.59 60.25
CA PRO A 151 23.85 -18.74 61.28
C PRO A 151 22.79 -17.64 61.21
N CYS A 152 21.57 -18.01 61.55
CA CYS A 152 20.40 -17.15 61.67
C CYS A 152 20.69 -15.89 62.49
N HIS A 153 20.74 -14.73 61.83
CA HIS A 153 20.43 -13.46 62.50
C HIS A 153 18.95 -13.14 62.27
N LEU A 154 18.16 -13.58 63.24
CA LEU A 154 16.78 -13.20 63.48
C LEU A 154 16.71 -11.66 63.62
N SER A 155 16.31 -10.96 62.56
CA SER A 155 15.89 -9.56 62.68
C SER A 155 14.40 -9.47 62.40
N GLN A 156 13.66 -9.52 63.51
CA GLN A 156 12.28 -9.05 63.60
C GLN A 156 12.28 -7.58 63.17
N GLN A 157 11.56 -7.24 62.11
CA GLN A 157 11.01 -5.89 62.00
C GLN A 157 9.53 -5.95 61.67
N THR A 158 8.82 -5.68 62.76
CA THR A 158 7.41 -5.39 62.95
C THR A 158 6.93 -4.28 62.02
N ALA A 159 5.74 -4.52 61.45
CA ALA A 159 4.58 -3.63 61.47
C ALA A 159 4.69 -2.17 61.02
N SER A 160 3.58 -1.74 60.41
CA SER A 160 3.00 -0.39 60.34
C SER A 160 3.19 0.34 59.01
N ASP A 161 2.05 0.53 58.34
CA ASP A 161 1.61 1.76 57.66
C ASP A 161 1.10 1.56 56.24
N LEU A 162 -0.22 1.35 56.15
CA LEU A 162 -1.03 1.59 54.97
C LEU A 162 -1.93 2.81 55.25
N PRO A 163 -1.70 3.98 54.64
CA PRO A 163 -2.73 4.99 54.51
C PRO A 163 -3.65 4.65 53.33
N SER A 164 -4.87 4.25 53.66
CA SER A 164 -6.04 4.34 52.78
C SER A 164 -6.28 5.80 52.41
N THR A 165 -6.07 6.16 51.14
CA THR A 165 -6.69 7.34 50.53
C THR A 165 -7.24 6.99 49.16
N MET A 166 -8.47 6.47 49.17
CA MET A 166 -9.35 6.51 48.01
C MET A 166 -9.84 7.94 47.83
N THR A 167 -9.30 8.65 46.83
CA THR A 167 -9.87 9.92 46.36
C THR A 167 -10.79 9.64 45.18
N LEU A 168 -12.07 9.82 45.44
CA LEU A 168 -13.18 9.78 44.50
C LEU A 168 -13.22 11.12 43.75
N VAL A 169 -13.05 11.10 42.42
CA VAL A 169 -13.34 12.26 41.57
C VAL A 169 -14.20 11.82 40.38
N SER A 170 -15.44 12.30 40.45
CA SER A 170 -16.42 12.34 39.36
C SER A 170 -16.09 13.48 38.40
N ARG A 171 -16.19 13.22 37.09
CA ARG A 171 -17.16 13.84 36.16
C ARG A 171 -16.91 13.40 34.73
#